data_AF-A0A357HBW1-F1
#
_entry.id   AF-A0A357HBW1-F1
#
_cell.length_a   1.000
_cell.length_b   1.000
_cell.length_c   1.000
_cell.angle_alpha   90.00
_cell.angle_beta   90.00
_cell.angle_gamma   90.00
#
_symmetry.space_group_name_H-M   'P 1'
#
loop_
_entity.id
_entity.type
_entity.pdbx_description
1 polymer ?
#
loop_
_entity_poly.entity_id
_entity_poly.type
_entity_poly.pdbx_seq_one_letter_code
_entity_poly.pdbx_strand_id
1 'polypeptide(L)'
;MKVSNQERFVFGILEVAMTVRDTLEYFIPTANAQGVSEGEANEQKIKKFEARKVILKNLTSEHSPLVAFATQNGLGTEKVKDDKTGEEKEVAQRGQRLLDTVHAFINTVYGDDAMFVRVIDNKLVVDPSYFVPVLEQIIGVRETLNDIIAVIMNGIRGDYPQELDPDFDKLVAVEQRFSRAIEFRVLAMQLNSTFLRFQNDIKKYINELRANTTTDPLNDPSFKVTDDPTVAYDNNEMAKLFG
;
A
#
# COMPACT_ATOMS: atom_id res chain seq x y z
N MET A 1 -0.31 -26.80 18.49
CA MET A 1 -0.40 -26.77 17.01
C MET A 1 0.99 -27.06 16.47
N LYS A 2 1.19 -28.15 15.71
CA LYS A 2 2.49 -28.50 15.15
C LYS A 2 2.53 -27.94 13.72
N VAL A 3 2.96 -26.69 13.57
CA VAL A 3 3.04 -26.02 12.27
C VAL A 3 4.11 -26.71 11.41
N SER A 4 3.75 -27.16 10.22
CA SER A 4 4.67 -27.83 9.30
C SER A 4 5.72 -26.84 8.76
N ASN A 5 6.87 -27.34 8.28
CA ASN A 5 7.90 -26.46 7.71
C ASN A 5 7.38 -25.73 6.45
N GLN A 6 6.46 -26.34 5.71
CA GLN A 6 5.83 -25.75 4.54
C GLN A 6 4.89 -24.60 4.91
N GLU A 7 4.07 -24.77 5.96
CA GLU A 7 3.21 -23.71 6.48
C GLU A 7 4.03 -22.52 7.00
N ARG A 8 5.14 -22.78 7.72
CA ARG A 8 6.04 -21.71 8.18
C ARG A 8 6.62 -20.92 7.02
N PHE A 9 6.96 -21.60 5.93
CA PHE A 9 7.47 -20.96 4.72
C PHE A 9 6.41 -20.05 4.08
N VAL A 10 5.19 -20.57 3.88
CA VAL A 10 4.07 -19.77 3.36
C VAL A 10 3.73 -18.61 4.29
N PHE A 11 3.71 -18.84 5.60
CA PHE A 11 3.38 -17.82 6.59
C PHE A 11 4.38 -16.65 6.55
N GLY A 12 5.67 -16.92 6.34
CA GLY A 12 6.65 -15.84 6.19
C GLY A 12 6.40 -14.94 4.98
N ILE A 13 5.94 -15.50 3.85
CA ILE A 13 5.55 -14.71 2.67
C ILE A 13 4.22 -13.98 2.90
N LEU A 14 3.26 -14.65 3.55
CA LEU A 14 1.98 -14.07 3.94
C LEU A 14 2.15 -12.88 4.88
N GLU A 15 3.07 -12.95 5.85
CA GLU A 15 3.36 -11.88 6.80
C GLU A 15 3.90 -10.62 6.09
N VAL A 16 4.70 -10.79 5.02
CA VAL A 16 5.09 -9.66 4.15
C VAL A 16 3.85 -9.06 3.49
N ALA A 17 2.98 -9.87 2.87
CA ALA A 17 1.76 -9.39 2.21
C ALA A 17 0.83 -8.65 3.19
N MET A 18 0.67 -9.18 4.40
CA MET A 18 -0.11 -8.56 5.48
C MET A 18 0.50 -7.23 5.93
N THR A 19 1.83 -7.16 6.08
CA THR A 19 2.51 -5.93 6.50
C THR A 19 2.43 -4.85 5.42
N VAL A 20 2.56 -5.24 4.14
CA VAL A 20 2.35 -4.34 2.99
C VAL A 20 0.93 -3.78 3.01
N ARG A 21 -0.10 -4.62 3.17
CA ARG A 21 -1.50 -4.18 3.34
C ARG A 21 -1.68 -3.22 4.50
N ASP A 22 -1.07 -3.49 5.65
CA ASP A 22 -1.29 -2.70 6.86
C ASP A 22 -0.77 -1.26 6.73
N THR A 23 0.07 -0.99 5.72
CA THR A 23 0.42 0.35 5.28
C THR A 23 -0.80 1.18 4.88
N LEU A 24 -1.89 0.53 4.42
CA LEU A 24 -3.16 1.17 4.11
C LEU A 24 -3.78 1.89 5.33
N GLU A 25 -3.42 1.51 6.55
CA GLU A 25 -3.88 2.21 7.76
C GLU A 25 -3.43 3.67 7.80
N TYR A 26 -2.32 4.04 7.14
CA TYR A 26 -1.85 5.43 7.09
C TYR A 26 -2.75 6.33 6.23
N PHE A 27 -3.58 5.74 5.39
CA PHE A 27 -4.59 6.47 4.61
C PHE A 27 -5.91 6.67 5.35
N ILE A 28 -6.06 6.06 6.52
CA ILE A 28 -7.29 6.14 7.29
C ILE A 28 -7.15 7.28 8.30
N PRO A 29 -8.00 8.33 8.25
CA PRO A 29 -8.05 9.34 9.29
C PRO A 29 -8.28 8.65 10.63
N THR A 30 -7.40 8.92 11.59
CA THR A 30 -7.51 8.31 12.91
C THR A 30 -8.69 8.97 13.60
N ALA A 31 -9.77 8.23 13.81
CA ALA A 31 -10.76 8.66 14.78
C ALA A 31 -10.05 8.69 16.12
N ASN A 32 -10.03 9.83 16.81
CA ASN A 32 -9.62 9.85 18.21
C ASN A 32 -10.55 8.89 18.94
N ALA A 33 -10.03 7.72 19.33
CA ALA A 33 -10.73 6.83 20.22
C ALA A 33 -11.03 7.65 21.49
N GLN A 34 -12.30 7.68 21.90
CA GLN A 34 -12.73 8.43 23.06
C GLN A 34 -11.85 8.04 24.27
N GLY A 35 -11.03 8.98 24.74
CA GLY A 35 -10.14 8.78 25.90
C GLY A 35 -8.63 8.65 25.60
N VAL A 36 -8.17 8.76 24.35
CA VAL A 36 -6.73 8.78 24.03
C VAL A 36 -6.27 10.20 23.71
N SER A 37 -5.19 10.67 24.34
CA SER A 37 -4.62 11.98 24.03
C SER A 37 -3.95 12.00 22.64
N GLU A 38 -3.83 13.18 22.02
CA GLU A 38 -3.15 13.32 20.72
C GLU A 38 -1.70 12.79 20.77
N GLY A 39 -1.01 13.01 21.89
CA GLY A 39 0.35 12.51 22.13
C GLY A 39 0.41 10.98 22.12
N GLU A 40 -0.46 10.32 22.87
CA GLU A 40 -0.52 8.84 22.92
C GLU A 40 -0.92 8.24 21.56
N ALA A 41 -1.84 8.88 20.84
CA ALA A 41 -2.24 8.45 19.50
C ALA A 41 -1.07 8.53 18.51
N ASN A 42 -0.26 9.59 18.57
CA ASN A 42 0.94 9.73 17.73
C ASN A 42 2.02 8.72 18.10
N GLU A 43 2.26 8.47 19.39
CA GLU A 43 3.22 7.46 19.83
C GLU A 43 2.84 6.05 19.35
N GLN A 44 1.55 5.69 19.43
CA GLN A 44 1.07 4.40 18.92
C GLN A 44 1.27 4.25 17.40
N LYS A 45 1.05 5.31 16.63
CA LYS A 45 1.30 5.31 15.17
C LYS A 45 2.76 5.11 14.85
N ILE A 46 3.66 5.80 15.55
CA ILE A 46 5.10 5.67 15.37
C ILE A 46 5.54 4.25 15.74
N LYS A 47 5.05 3.69 16.86
CA LYS A 47 5.34 2.29 17.23
C LYS A 47 4.91 1.30 16.16
N LYS A 48 3.71 1.47 15.57
CA LYS A 48 3.25 0.65 14.45
C LYS A 48 4.16 0.79 13.23
N PHE A 49 4.54 2.02 12.89
CA PHE A 49 5.43 2.31 11.77
C PHE A 49 6.79 1.62 11.92
N GLU A 50 7.44 1.79 13.08
CA GLU A 50 8.73 1.15 13.36
C GLU A 50 8.63 -0.37 13.41
N ALA A 51 7.56 -0.92 14.00
CA ALA A 51 7.35 -2.37 14.02
C ALA A 51 7.24 -2.94 12.59
N ARG A 52 6.45 -2.29 11.71
CA ARG A 52 6.31 -2.71 10.31
C ARG A 52 7.61 -2.59 9.54
N LYS A 53 8.37 -1.50 9.73
CA LYS A 53 9.71 -1.32 9.15
C LYS A 53 10.65 -2.47 9.53
N VAL A 54 10.67 -2.86 10.81
CA VAL A 54 11.50 -3.98 11.29
C VAL A 54 11.03 -5.33 10.74
N ILE A 55 9.72 -5.58 10.73
CA ILE A 55 9.15 -6.82 10.17
C ILE A 55 9.55 -6.98 8.71
N LEU A 56 9.32 -5.95 7.88
CA LEU A 56 9.67 -5.98 6.47
C LEU A 56 11.18 -6.19 6.28
N LYS A 57 12.01 -5.43 7.00
CA LYS A 57 13.47 -5.60 6.95
C LYS A 57 13.92 -7.04 7.22
N ASN A 58 13.34 -7.70 8.23
CA ASN A 58 13.71 -9.06 8.60
C ASN A 58 13.13 -10.11 7.64
N LEU A 59 11.91 -9.90 7.13
CA LEU A 59 11.27 -10.83 6.22
C LEU A 59 11.74 -10.67 4.76
N THR A 60 12.50 -9.63 4.45
CA THR A 60 13.18 -9.47 3.16
C THR A 60 14.70 -9.61 3.25
N SER A 61 15.26 -9.98 4.41
CA SER A 61 16.69 -10.24 4.56
C SER A 61 17.08 -11.64 4.06
N GLU A 62 18.39 -11.86 3.93
CA GLU A 62 18.95 -13.19 3.67
C GLU A 62 18.36 -14.25 4.62
N HIS A 63 18.13 -15.45 4.09
CA HIS A 63 17.50 -16.59 4.78
C HIS A 63 16.01 -16.43 5.12
N SER A 64 15.34 -15.36 4.71
CA SER A 64 13.88 -15.27 4.85
C SER A 64 13.15 -16.19 3.85
N PRO A 65 11.91 -16.61 4.13
CA PRO A 65 11.10 -17.38 3.18
C PRO A 65 10.93 -16.69 1.82
N LEU A 66 10.75 -15.37 1.80
CA LEU A 66 10.61 -14.59 0.57
C LEU A 66 11.91 -14.61 -0.25
N VAL A 67 13.07 -14.40 0.39
CA VAL A 67 14.37 -14.42 -0.29
C VAL A 67 14.74 -15.84 -0.76
N ALA A 68 14.40 -16.86 0.03
CA ALA A 68 14.56 -18.25 -0.39
C ALA A 68 13.70 -18.59 -1.61
N PHE A 69 12.44 -18.14 -1.64
CA PHE A 69 11.58 -18.27 -2.81
C PHE A 69 12.17 -17.53 -4.02
N ALA A 70 12.61 -16.28 -3.84
CA ALA A 70 13.23 -15.50 -4.90
C ALA A 70 14.49 -16.19 -5.44
N THR A 71 15.32 -16.77 -4.58
CA THR A 71 16.52 -17.51 -4.97
C THR A 71 16.19 -18.72 -5.84
N GLN A 72 15.19 -19.50 -5.47
CA GLN A 72 14.71 -20.63 -6.27
C GLN A 72 14.15 -20.20 -7.64
N ASN A 73 13.76 -18.93 -7.78
CA ASN A 73 13.15 -18.34 -8.97
C ASN A 73 14.08 -17.33 -9.67
N GLY A 74 15.40 -17.43 -9.46
CA GLY A 74 16.38 -16.64 -10.21
C GLY A 74 16.73 -15.29 -9.60
N LEU A 75 16.86 -15.20 -8.28
CA LEU A 75 17.54 -14.06 -7.63
C LEU A 75 19.04 -14.05 -7.96
N GLY A 76 19.62 -12.87 -8.18
CA GLY A 76 21.05 -12.73 -8.49
C GLY A 76 21.44 -13.11 -9.92
N THR A 77 20.44 -13.32 -10.80
CA THR A 77 20.65 -13.65 -12.22
C THR A 77 20.73 -12.41 -13.11
N GLU A 78 20.99 -11.21 -12.57
CA GLU A 78 21.05 -9.93 -13.31
C GLU A 78 21.92 -9.99 -14.59
N LYS A 79 22.88 -10.92 -14.64
CA LYS A 79 23.74 -11.21 -15.79
C LYS A 79 23.30 -12.43 -16.62
N VAL A 80 21.99 -12.63 -16.83
CA VAL A 80 21.54 -13.62 -17.83
C VAL A 80 22.14 -13.22 -19.18
N LYS A 81 22.97 -14.11 -19.76
CA LYS A 81 23.67 -13.92 -21.04
C LYS A 81 22.74 -13.33 -22.11
N ASP A 82 23.29 -12.44 -22.93
CA ASP A 82 22.56 -11.69 -23.97
C ASP A 82 21.83 -12.58 -24.98
N ASP A 83 22.18 -13.87 -25.00
CA ASP A 83 21.74 -14.90 -25.90
C ASP A 83 20.29 -15.41 -25.65
N LYS A 84 19.61 -14.99 -24.57
CA LYS A 84 18.21 -15.40 -24.26
C LYS A 84 17.17 -14.45 -24.86
N THR A 85 16.04 -15.01 -25.31
CA THR A 85 14.88 -14.24 -25.80
C THR A 85 14.17 -13.47 -24.67
N GLY A 86 13.29 -12.53 -25.01
CA GLY A 86 12.59 -11.67 -24.04
C GLY A 86 11.89 -12.45 -22.92
N GLU A 87 11.07 -13.43 -23.26
CA GLU A 87 10.34 -14.28 -22.29
C GLU A 87 11.29 -15.14 -21.43
N GLU A 88 12.37 -15.66 -22.00
CA GLU A 88 13.35 -16.46 -21.27
C GLU A 88 14.17 -15.62 -20.28
N LYS A 89 14.40 -14.35 -20.57
CA LYS A 89 14.97 -13.38 -19.62
C LYS A 89 13.98 -13.09 -18.49
N GLU A 90 12.68 -12.95 -18.81
CA GLU A 90 11.65 -12.72 -17.79
C GLU A 90 11.56 -13.86 -16.77
N VAL A 91 11.49 -15.10 -17.25
CA VAL A 91 11.42 -16.29 -16.38
C VAL A 91 12.66 -16.41 -15.50
N ALA A 92 13.84 -16.14 -16.07
CA ALA A 92 15.11 -16.28 -15.36
C ALA A 92 15.34 -15.21 -14.27
N GLN A 93 14.59 -14.10 -14.29
CA GLN A 93 14.76 -12.96 -13.39
C GLN A 93 13.54 -12.73 -12.47
N ARG A 94 12.59 -13.67 -12.41
CA ARG A 94 11.36 -13.52 -11.61
C ARG A 94 11.65 -13.22 -10.13
N GLY A 95 12.59 -13.96 -9.55
CA GLY A 95 13.03 -13.76 -8.17
C GLY A 95 13.65 -12.39 -7.93
N GLN A 96 14.46 -11.90 -8.87
CA GLN A 96 15.05 -10.56 -8.79
C GLN A 96 13.97 -9.48 -8.85
N ARG A 97 13.08 -9.52 -9.86
CA ARG A 97 12.00 -8.54 -10.02
C ARG A 97 11.05 -8.50 -8.81
N LEU A 98 10.76 -9.66 -8.22
CA LEU A 98 9.97 -9.75 -6.99
C LEU A 98 10.61 -8.94 -5.85
N LEU A 99 11.89 -9.20 -5.55
CA LEU A 99 12.56 -8.49 -4.46
C LEU A 99 12.76 -7.01 -4.78
N ASP A 100 13.07 -6.65 -6.01
CA ASP A 100 13.20 -5.25 -6.43
C ASP A 100 11.88 -4.49 -6.21
N THR A 101 10.75 -5.11 -6.55
CA THR A 101 9.42 -4.52 -6.37
C THR A 101 9.10 -4.34 -4.88
N VAL A 102 9.37 -5.35 -4.05
CA VAL A 102 9.16 -5.27 -2.60
C VAL A 102 10.10 -4.25 -1.95
N HIS A 103 11.37 -4.19 -2.35
CA HIS A 103 12.33 -3.22 -1.83
C HIS A 103 12.02 -1.80 -2.30
N ALA A 104 11.55 -1.60 -3.54
CA ALA A 104 11.09 -0.30 -4.01
C ALA A 104 9.93 0.23 -3.16
N PHE A 105 8.97 -0.65 -2.83
CA PHE A 105 7.90 -0.33 -1.88
C PHE A 105 8.44 0.04 -0.49
N ILE A 106 9.32 -0.80 0.07
CA ILE A 106 9.93 -0.54 1.39
C ILE A 106 10.65 0.80 1.40
N ASN A 107 11.43 1.13 0.37
CA ASN A 107 12.14 2.40 0.28
C ASN A 107 11.19 3.59 0.16
N THR A 108 10.10 3.46 -0.60
CA THR A 108 9.09 4.52 -0.77
C THR A 108 8.38 4.86 0.54
N VAL A 109 8.08 3.85 1.36
CA VAL A 109 7.23 3.98 2.55
C VAL A 109 8.02 4.04 3.86
N TYR A 110 9.04 3.20 4.01
CA TYR A 110 9.76 2.94 5.27
C TYR A 110 11.26 3.26 5.19
N GLY A 111 11.75 3.67 4.02
CA GLY A 111 13.13 4.11 3.83
C GLY A 111 13.50 5.29 4.72
N ASP A 112 14.79 5.49 4.95
CA ASP A 112 15.26 6.62 5.77
C ASP A 112 14.96 7.97 5.09
N ASP A 113 14.96 7.98 3.75
CA ASP A 113 14.56 9.11 2.91
C ASP A 113 13.15 8.95 2.32
N ALA A 114 12.26 8.20 3.01
CA ALA A 114 10.91 7.95 2.52
C ALA A 114 10.12 9.25 2.31
N MET A 115 9.45 9.35 1.16
CA MET A 115 8.67 10.53 0.79
C MET A 115 7.23 10.44 1.30
N PHE A 116 6.70 9.22 1.45
CA PHE A 116 5.30 9.01 1.80
C PHE A 116 5.03 9.14 3.30
N VAL A 117 5.77 8.42 4.16
CA VAL A 117 5.60 8.47 5.62
C VAL A 117 6.89 8.92 6.28
N ARG A 118 6.80 9.93 7.15
CA ARG A 118 7.95 10.49 7.88
C ARG A 118 7.61 10.71 9.34
N VAL A 119 8.61 10.59 10.21
CA VAL A 119 8.49 11.01 11.61
C VAL A 119 9.11 12.40 11.74
N ILE A 120 8.30 13.41 12.04
CA ILE A 120 8.73 14.81 12.22
C ILE A 120 8.18 15.29 13.56
N ASP A 121 9.03 15.82 14.43
CA ASP A 121 8.66 16.34 15.75
C ASP A 121 7.78 15.37 16.58
N ASN A 122 8.15 14.09 16.62
CA ASN A 122 7.39 12.99 17.26
C ASN A 122 5.95 12.82 16.73
N LYS A 123 5.71 13.19 15.47
CA LYS A 123 4.45 12.93 14.77
C LYS A 123 4.71 12.18 13.49
N LEU A 124 3.82 11.22 13.20
CA LEU A 124 3.80 10.54 11.91
C LEU A 124 3.10 11.47 10.89
N VAL A 125 3.87 11.92 9.90
CA VAL A 125 3.40 12.77 8.81
C VAL A 125 3.28 11.93 7.56
N VAL A 126 2.13 12.00 6.90
CA VAL A 126 1.82 11.29 5.67
C VAL A 126 1.62 12.31 4.56
N ASP A 127 2.33 12.15 3.44
CA ASP A 127 2.16 13.00 2.27
C ASP A 127 0.99 12.50 1.39
N PRO A 128 -0.11 13.26 1.27
CA PRO A 128 -1.29 12.83 0.53
C PRO A 128 -1.04 12.71 -0.98
N SER A 129 -0.04 13.40 -1.54
CA SER A 129 0.25 13.35 -2.98
C SER A 129 0.78 11.98 -3.44
N TYR A 130 1.29 11.17 -2.50
CA TYR A 130 1.76 9.82 -2.72
C TYR A 130 0.67 8.76 -2.59
N PHE A 131 -0.59 9.15 -2.35
CA PHE A 131 -1.70 8.20 -2.18
C PHE A 131 -1.81 7.21 -3.35
N VAL A 132 -2.03 7.70 -4.57
CA VAL A 132 -2.22 6.84 -5.75
C VAL A 132 -0.97 5.99 -6.02
N PRO A 133 0.25 6.56 -6.10
CA PRO A 133 1.46 5.75 -6.35
C PRO A 133 1.70 4.66 -5.30
N VAL A 134 1.48 4.95 -4.02
CA VAL A 134 1.70 3.97 -2.95
C VAL A 134 0.60 2.91 -2.94
N LEU A 135 -0.65 3.29 -3.22
CA LEU A 135 -1.74 2.33 -3.33
C LEU A 135 -1.50 1.35 -4.49
N GLU A 136 -1.06 1.84 -5.66
CA GLU A 136 -0.68 0.99 -6.80
C GLU A 136 0.45 0.02 -6.43
N GLN A 137 1.48 0.50 -5.73
CA GLN A 137 2.56 -0.37 -5.24
C GLN A 137 2.05 -1.42 -4.27
N ILE A 138 1.18 -1.05 -3.32
CA ILE A 138 0.58 -1.99 -2.36
C ILE A 138 -0.18 -3.08 -3.12
N ILE A 139 -1.09 -2.71 -4.03
CA ILE A 139 -1.89 -3.65 -4.81
C ILE A 139 -0.98 -4.57 -5.63
N GLY A 140 -0.02 -4.02 -6.37
CA GLY A 140 0.88 -4.82 -7.22
C GLY A 140 1.76 -5.80 -6.45
N VAL A 141 2.37 -5.36 -5.33
CA VAL A 141 3.14 -6.24 -4.44
C VAL A 141 2.24 -7.34 -3.89
N ARG A 142 1.04 -6.97 -3.43
CA ARG A 142 0.09 -7.90 -2.83
C ARG A 142 -0.42 -8.95 -3.80
N GLU A 143 -0.79 -8.57 -5.02
CA GLU A 143 -1.23 -9.51 -6.06
C GLU A 143 -0.12 -10.51 -6.37
N THR A 144 1.11 -10.02 -6.55
CA THR A 144 2.27 -10.87 -6.79
C THR A 144 2.50 -11.87 -5.65
N LEU A 145 2.46 -11.41 -4.38
CA LEU A 145 2.64 -12.29 -3.22
C LEU A 145 1.46 -13.29 -3.07
N ASN A 146 0.23 -12.87 -3.36
CA ASN A 146 -0.95 -13.73 -3.31
C ASN A 146 -0.85 -14.86 -4.35
N ASP A 147 -0.38 -14.57 -5.57
CA ASP A 147 -0.17 -15.57 -6.62
C ASP A 147 0.89 -16.59 -6.21
N ILE A 148 2.01 -16.13 -5.62
CA ILE A 148 3.06 -16.98 -5.08
C ILE A 148 2.49 -17.91 -3.99
N ILE A 149 1.76 -17.34 -3.02
CA ILE A 149 1.13 -18.09 -1.94
C ILE A 149 0.15 -19.11 -2.52
N ALA A 150 -0.68 -18.74 -3.50
CA ALA A 150 -1.63 -19.64 -4.12
C ALA A 150 -0.95 -20.84 -4.81
N VAL A 151 0.15 -20.59 -5.53
CA VAL A 151 0.95 -21.66 -6.17
C VAL A 151 1.50 -22.62 -5.12
N ILE A 152 2.12 -22.11 -4.06
CA ILE A 152 2.70 -22.96 -3.01
C ILE A 152 1.60 -23.75 -2.30
N MET A 153 0.50 -23.10 -1.93
CA MET A 153 -0.64 -23.75 -1.27
C MET A 153 -1.27 -24.84 -2.13
N ASN A 154 -1.40 -24.64 -3.44
CA ASN A 154 -1.88 -25.67 -4.35
C ASN A 154 -0.94 -26.88 -4.40
N GLY A 155 0.37 -26.65 -4.37
CA GLY A 155 1.37 -27.72 -4.24
C GLY A 155 1.22 -28.51 -2.93
N ILE A 156 1.10 -27.82 -1.80
CA ILE A 156 0.89 -28.46 -0.49
C ILE A 156 -0.40 -29.29 -0.49
N ARG A 157 -1.51 -28.75 -1.00
CA ARG A 157 -2.80 -29.46 -1.08
C ARG A 157 -2.74 -30.72 -1.96
N GLY A 158 -1.91 -30.70 -3.01
CA GLY A 158 -1.74 -31.84 -3.92
C GLY A 158 -0.78 -32.90 -3.36
N ASP A 159 0.41 -32.48 -2.97
CA ASP A 159 1.54 -33.38 -2.68
C ASP A 159 1.61 -33.76 -1.19
N TYR A 160 1.13 -32.89 -0.30
CA TYR A 160 1.25 -33.05 1.16
C TYR A 160 -0.05 -32.68 1.93
N PRO A 161 -1.24 -33.15 1.51
CA PRO A 161 -2.51 -32.72 2.11
C PRO A 161 -2.61 -33.02 3.62
N GLN A 162 -1.95 -34.07 4.10
CA GLN A 162 -1.89 -34.45 5.52
C GLN A 162 -1.06 -33.49 6.39
N GLU A 163 -0.21 -32.64 5.78
CA GLU A 163 0.65 -31.69 6.47
C GLU A 163 0.04 -30.29 6.55
N LEU A 164 -1.15 -30.10 5.99
CA LEU A 164 -1.87 -28.83 5.97
C LEU A 164 -2.91 -28.77 7.09
N ASP A 165 -2.72 -27.84 8.02
CA ASP A 165 -3.70 -27.46 9.01
C ASP A 165 -4.91 -26.79 8.31
N PRO A 166 -6.14 -27.32 8.49
CA PRO A 166 -7.33 -26.74 7.89
C PRO A 166 -7.58 -25.28 8.29
N ASP A 167 -7.14 -24.85 9.48
CA ASP A 167 -7.32 -23.47 9.92
C ASP A 167 -6.29 -22.53 9.29
N PHE A 168 -5.09 -23.03 8.98
CA PHE A 168 -4.12 -22.29 8.17
C PHE A 168 -4.61 -22.10 6.73
N ASP A 169 -5.18 -23.16 6.13
CA ASP A 169 -5.75 -23.08 4.78
C ASP A 169 -6.87 -22.03 4.68
N LYS A 170 -7.75 -22.01 5.69
CA LYS A 170 -8.79 -20.99 5.82
C LYS A 170 -8.21 -19.59 6.04
N LEU A 171 -7.17 -19.45 6.87
CA LEU A 171 -6.53 -18.16 7.14
C LEU A 171 -6.06 -17.52 5.83
N VAL A 172 -5.34 -18.26 4.99
CA VAL A 172 -4.86 -17.77 3.69
C VAL A 172 -6.01 -17.28 2.82
N ALA A 173 -7.10 -18.05 2.74
CA ALA A 173 -8.27 -17.68 1.92
C ALA A 173 -9.01 -16.45 2.47
N VAL A 174 -9.12 -16.33 3.80
CA VAL A 174 -9.80 -15.19 4.45
C VAL A 174 -8.97 -13.92 4.34
N GLU A 175 -7.65 -14.02 4.52
CA GLU A 175 -6.74 -12.87 4.46
C GLU A 175 -6.83 -12.16 3.09
N GLN A 176 -6.85 -12.91 1.99
CA GLN A 176 -6.99 -12.33 0.65
C GLN A 176 -8.28 -11.54 0.47
N ARG A 177 -9.41 -12.06 0.97
CA ARG A 177 -10.71 -11.38 0.92
C ARG A 177 -10.72 -10.14 1.82
N PHE A 178 -10.14 -10.28 3.00
CA PHE A 178 -10.01 -9.19 3.95
C PHE A 178 -9.19 -8.04 3.38
N SER A 179 -8.07 -8.33 2.71
CA SER A 179 -7.25 -7.28 2.06
C SER A 179 -8.03 -6.48 1.04
N ARG A 180 -8.69 -7.16 0.09
CA ARG A 180 -9.49 -6.49 -0.94
C ARG A 180 -10.57 -5.61 -0.33
N ALA A 181 -11.20 -6.06 0.76
CA ALA A 181 -12.18 -5.26 1.47
C ALA A 181 -11.57 -3.97 2.08
N ILE A 182 -10.35 -4.05 2.63
CA ILE A 182 -9.62 -2.90 3.15
C ILE A 182 -9.19 -1.95 2.02
N GLU A 183 -8.67 -2.47 0.90
CA GLU A 183 -8.29 -1.69 -0.28
C GLU A 183 -9.48 -0.89 -0.82
N PHE A 184 -10.63 -1.53 -1.05
CA PHE A 184 -11.85 -0.84 -1.50
C PHE A 184 -12.36 0.17 -0.48
N ARG A 185 -12.29 -0.14 0.81
CA ARG A 185 -12.68 0.79 1.87
C ARG A 185 -11.81 2.05 1.84
N VAL A 186 -10.48 1.89 1.74
CA VAL A 186 -9.55 3.02 1.71
C VAL A 186 -9.77 3.87 0.46
N LEU A 187 -9.93 3.23 -0.72
CA LEU A 187 -10.30 3.92 -1.95
C LEU A 187 -11.57 4.75 -1.79
N ALA A 188 -12.65 4.15 -1.28
CA ALA A 188 -13.92 4.84 -1.06
C ALA A 188 -13.78 6.01 -0.07
N MET A 189 -13.02 5.84 1.01
CA MET A 189 -12.75 6.90 1.97
C MET A 189 -11.98 8.07 1.35
N GLN A 190 -11.01 7.79 0.48
CA GLN A 190 -10.19 8.81 -0.16
C GLN A 190 -10.93 9.54 -1.27
N LEU A 191 -11.75 8.84 -2.04
CA LEU A 191 -12.70 9.45 -2.99
C LEU A 191 -13.63 10.42 -2.26
N ASN A 192 -14.25 9.98 -1.17
CA ASN A 192 -15.16 10.83 -0.41
C ASN A 192 -14.45 12.02 0.24
N SER A 193 -13.27 11.81 0.82
CA SER A 193 -12.50 12.88 1.48
C SER A 193 -12.05 13.95 0.47
N THR A 194 -11.57 13.53 -0.70
CA THR A 194 -11.16 14.44 -1.79
C THR A 194 -12.34 15.19 -2.36
N PHE A 195 -13.48 14.52 -2.59
CA PHE A 195 -14.71 15.16 -3.05
C PHE A 195 -15.22 16.21 -2.06
N LEU A 196 -15.23 15.90 -0.76
CA LEU A 196 -15.62 16.86 0.28
C LEU A 196 -14.68 18.06 0.35
N ARG A 197 -13.38 17.85 0.18
CA ARG A 197 -12.38 18.93 0.15
C ARG A 197 -12.62 19.85 -1.04
N PHE A 198 -12.76 19.29 -2.24
CA PHE A 198 -13.09 20.04 -3.45
C PHE A 198 -14.37 20.87 -3.31
N GLN A 199 -15.44 20.26 -2.77
CA GLN A 199 -16.72 20.96 -2.52
C GLN A 199 -16.57 22.11 -1.52
N ASN A 200 -15.77 21.92 -0.48
CA ASN A 200 -15.53 22.96 0.53
C ASN A 200 -14.70 24.11 -0.03
N ASP A 201 -13.68 23.81 -0.84
CA ASP A 201 -12.81 24.82 -1.44
C ASP A 201 -13.56 25.65 -2.51
N ILE A 202 -14.43 25.02 -3.31
CA ILE A 202 -15.35 25.76 -4.19
C ILE A 202 -16.23 26.73 -3.39
N LYS A 203 -16.87 26.26 -2.32
CA LYS A 203 -17.74 27.10 -1.50
C LYS A 203 -16.96 28.26 -0.88
N LYS A 204 -15.75 27.98 -0.38
CA LYS A 204 -14.86 28.98 0.20
C LYS A 204 -14.51 30.05 -0.85
N TYR A 205 -14.04 29.64 -2.02
CA TYR A 205 -13.67 30.56 -3.09
C TYR A 205 -14.86 31.46 -3.54
N ILE A 206 -16.03 30.86 -3.75
CA ILE A 206 -17.24 31.63 -4.12
C ILE A 206 -17.63 32.63 -3.02
N ASN A 207 -17.57 32.22 -1.75
CA ASN A 207 -17.90 33.11 -0.63
C ASN A 207 -16.89 34.25 -0.49
N GLU A 208 -15.61 33.98 -0.69
CA GLU A 208 -14.55 34.99 -0.69
C GLU A 208 -14.73 35.99 -1.84
N LEU A 209 -15.08 35.53 -3.04
CA LEU A 209 -15.40 36.42 -4.16
C LEU A 209 -16.62 37.28 -3.85
N ARG A 210 -17.73 36.70 -3.38
CA ARG A 210 -18.95 37.44 -3.01
C ARG A 210 -18.71 38.50 -1.94
N ALA A 211 -17.77 38.26 -1.02
CA ALA A 211 -17.41 39.23 0.00
C ALA A 211 -16.61 40.42 -0.58
N ASN A 212 -15.94 40.23 -1.71
CA ASN A 212 -15.01 41.18 -2.31
C ASN A 212 -15.48 41.78 -3.65
N THR A 213 -16.60 41.28 -4.21
CA THR A 213 -17.19 41.76 -5.47
C THR A 213 -18.63 42.22 -5.27
N THR A 214 -19.09 43.14 -6.12
CA THR A 214 -20.49 43.62 -6.12
C THR A 214 -21.46 42.70 -6.88
N THR A 215 -20.96 41.64 -7.50
CA THR A 215 -21.74 40.75 -8.37
C THR A 215 -21.44 39.31 -7.99
N ASP A 216 -22.49 38.50 -7.85
CA ASP A 216 -22.33 37.06 -7.57
C ASP A 216 -21.58 36.42 -8.75
N PRO A 217 -20.39 35.81 -8.52
CA PRO A 217 -19.60 35.19 -9.58
C PRO A 217 -20.35 34.08 -10.31
N LEU A 218 -21.36 33.45 -9.69
CA LEU A 218 -22.19 32.44 -10.34
C LEU A 218 -23.09 33.00 -11.45
N ASN A 219 -23.28 34.31 -11.51
CA ASN A 219 -24.02 34.99 -12.58
C ASN A 219 -23.12 35.42 -13.74
N ASP A 220 -21.81 35.27 -13.62
CA ASP A 220 -20.84 35.59 -14.68
C ASP A 220 -20.57 34.34 -15.55
N PRO A 221 -20.92 34.33 -16.84
CA PRO A 221 -20.68 33.19 -17.73
C PRO A 221 -19.20 32.85 -17.95
N SER A 222 -18.29 33.77 -17.65
CA SER A 222 -16.84 33.58 -17.77
C SER A 222 -16.21 32.95 -16.53
N PHE A 223 -16.93 32.94 -15.40
CA PHE A 223 -16.44 32.42 -14.13
C PHE A 223 -16.19 30.91 -14.20
N LYS A 224 -14.98 30.51 -13.82
CA LYS A 224 -14.63 29.09 -13.62
C LYS A 224 -14.14 28.90 -12.20
N VAL A 225 -14.71 27.91 -11.52
CA VAL A 225 -14.28 27.55 -10.17
C VAL A 225 -12.81 27.11 -10.13
N THR A 226 -12.29 26.59 -11.24
CA THR A 226 -10.88 26.17 -11.41
C THR A 226 -9.91 27.33 -11.65
N ASP A 227 -10.37 28.59 -11.68
CA ASP A 227 -9.47 29.74 -11.70
C ASP A 227 -8.79 29.94 -10.34
N ASP A 228 -9.37 29.40 -9.26
CA ASP A 228 -8.67 29.28 -7.98
C ASP A 228 -7.64 28.13 -8.02
N PRO A 229 -6.36 28.39 -7.67
CA PRO A 229 -5.31 27.36 -7.70
C PRO A 229 -5.58 26.16 -6.78
N THR A 230 -6.27 26.35 -5.65
CA THR A 230 -6.59 25.27 -4.70
C THR A 230 -7.67 24.37 -5.27
N VAL A 231 -8.73 24.97 -5.83
CA VAL A 231 -9.79 24.22 -6.52
C VAL A 231 -9.24 23.49 -7.76
N ALA A 232 -8.33 24.12 -8.51
CA ALA A 232 -7.66 23.49 -9.64
C ALA A 232 -6.81 22.27 -9.22
N TYR A 233 -6.05 22.40 -8.12
CA TYR A 233 -5.27 21.32 -7.54
C TYR A 233 -6.18 20.15 -7.14
N ASP A 234 -7.25 20.42 -6.39
CA ASP A 234 -8.18 19.37 -5.94
C ASP A 234 -8.95 18.72 -7.09
N ASN A 235 -9.28 19.47 -8.14
CA ASN A 235 -9.86 18.91 -9.36
C ASN A 235 -8.89 17.91 -10.03
N ASN A 236 -7.60 18.23 -10.08
CA ASN A 236 -6.59 17.33 -10.61
C ASN A 236 -6.39 16.09 -9.74
N GLU A 237 -6.41 16.24 -8.41
CA GLU A 237 -6.34 15.11 -7.48
C GLU A 237 -7.57 14.20 -7.61
N MET A 238 -8.77 14.75 -7.80
CA MET A 238 -9.95 13.95 -8.11
C MET A 238 -9.81 13.21 -9.44
N ALA A 239 -9.34 13.87 -10.51
CA ALA A 239 -9.17 13.23 -11.81
C ALA A 239 -8.26 11.99 -11.73
N LYS A 240 -7.15 12.07 -10.96
CA LYS A 240 -6.26 10.92 -10.71
C LYS A 240 -6.97 9.72 -10.06
N LEU A 241 -8.01 9.97 -9.26
CA LEU A 241 -8.78 8.93 -8.58
C LEU A 241 -9.91 8.34 -9.45
N PHE A 242 -10.43 9.10 -10.42
CA PHE A 242 -11.57 8.70 -11.26
C PHE A 242 -11.17 8.13 -12.63
N GLY A 243 -9.96 8.43 -13.12
CA GLY A 243 -9.50 8.05 -14.47
C GLY A 243 -9.85 9.09 -15.52
#